data_AF-A0A6M0CFN4-F1
#
_entry.id   AF-A0A6M0CFN4-F1
#
_cell.length_a   1.000
_cell.length_b   1.000
_cell.length_c   1.000
_cell.angle_alpha   90.00
_cell.angle_beta   90.00
_cell.angle_gamma   90.00
#
_symmetry.space_group_name_H-M   'P 1'
#
loop_
_entity.id
_entity.type
_entity.pdbx_description
1 polymer ?
#
loop_
_entity_poly.entity_id
_entity_poly.type
_entity_poly.pdbx_seq_one_letter_code
_entity_poly.pdbx_strand_id
1 'polypeptide(L)'
;EESGLVDTIETLAKAGIHHVGAGQELKEARRPKIIEVKGKRIAYLGYYDAELRAAKDGRAGINPRHNDRIAADIAVLRDQVDWIVVNYHWGVELSDYPGDWQIDLARFTIDRGADLVVGHHPKVLQGAEIYKGRPIIYSLGNFVFGGNSASDYETAVLRVSLKQNKMRVELLPVVVTDYQPQVVGGEKGEEILRHIGRLSSIFEQPIRSPLVLELDNSTANQPGLPNFPDNVSETILGVDNDYDRPQNLPVSNTVIESEASNLEGEKAIPPLLKTEPSSWAEKDPFIKEPFIKEPFIETPTMEIQSKLSEEKISFKLTESRRKKSELRDVQLMG
;
A
#
# COMPACT_ATOMS: atom_id res chain seq x y z
N GLU A 1 16.05 4.11 19.31
CA GLU A 1 15.28 4.04 18.04
C GLU A 1 13.77 4.14 18.24
N GLU A 2 13.19 3.61 19.33
CA GLU A 2 11.75 3.77 19.66
C GLU A 2 11.24 5.22 19.59
N SER A 3 12.09 6.19 19.96
CA SER A 3 11.75 7.61 19.91
C SER A 3 11.40 8.10 18.50
N GLY A 4 12.04 7.59 17.45
CA GLY A 4 11.84 8.09 16.08
C GLY A 4 10.49 7.67 15.48
N LEU A 5 10.06 6.44 15.74
CA LEU A 5 8.75 5.96 15.26
C LEU A 5 7.61 6.71 15.96
N VAL A 6 7.69 6.83 17.28
CA VAL A 6 6.68 7.54 18.08
C VAL A 6 6.62 9.02 17.68
N ASP A 7 7.77 9.69 17.56
CA ASP A 7 7.84 11.08 17.10
C ASP A 7 7.24 11.26 15.69
N THR A 8 7.46 10.29 14.78
CA THR A 8 6.84 10.31 13.45
C THR A 8 5.32 10.19 13.53
N ILE A 9 4.81 9.22 14.31
CA ILE A 9 3.37 9.01 14.49
C ILE A 9 2.70 10.26 15.08
N GLU A 10 3.29 10.86 16.11
CA GLU A 10 2.80 12.10 16.71
C GLU A 10 2.84 13.27 15.75
N THR A 11 3.92 13.41 14.97
CA THR A 11 4.06 14.47 13.96
C THR A 11 2.98 14.35 12.89
N LEU A 12 2.73 13.14 12.38
CA LEU A 12 1.65 12.89 11.41
C LEU A 12 0.28 13.22 12.01
N ALA A 13 0.03 12.82 13.26
CA ALA A 13 -1.22 13.13 13.96
C ALA A 13 -1.45 14.65 14.11
N LYS A 14 -0.41 15.40 14.53
CA LYS A 14 -0.46 16.87 14.65
C LYS A 14 -0.71 17.56 13.31
N ALA A 15 -0.21 16.97 12.21
CA ALA A 15 -0.42 17.47 10.85
C ALA A 15 -1.76 17.01 10.21
N GLY A 16 -2.55 16.19 10.90
CA GLY A 16 -3.78 15.62 10.33
C GLY A 16 -3.53 14.57 9.24
N ILE A 17 -2.32 14.01 9.16
CA ILE A 17 -1.93 13.00 8.18
C ILE A 17 -2.19 11.62 8.78
N HIS A 18 -2.95 10.80 8.07
CA HIS A 18 -3.24 9.43 8.49
C HIS A 18 -2.09 8.48 8.15
N HIS A 19 -1.86 7.49 9.01
CA HIS A 19 -0.90 6.40 8.81
C HIS A 19 -1.56 5.06 9.08
N VAL A 20 -0.94 3.98 8.59
CA VAL A 20 -1.32 2.58 8.82
C VAL A 20 -0.06 1.72 8.93
N GLY A 21 -0.17 0.55 9.56
CA GLY A 21 0.92 -0.43 9.61
C GLY A 21 2.03 -0.13 10.62
N ALA A 22 1.82 0.83 11.52
CA ALA A 22 2.69 1.09 12.67
C ALA A 22 1.88 1.70 13.82
N GLY A 23 2.37 1.56 15.05
CA GLY A 23 1.69 2.03 16.24
C GLY A 23 2.56 1.95 17.49
N GLN A 24 2.09 2.52 18.60
CA GLN A 24 2.71 2.42 19.91
C GLN A 24 2.61 1.02 20.52
N GLU A 25 1.70 0.20 19.99
CA GLU A 25 1.53 -1.22 20.33
C GLU A 25 0.99 -2.00 19.12
N LEU A 26 1.00 -3.34 19.22
CA LEU A 26 0.55 -4.21 18.12
C LEU A 26 -0.89 -3.95 17.70
N LYS A 27 -1.76 -3.67 18.67
CA LYS A 27 -3.16 -3.30 18.46
C LYS A 27 -3.29 -2.03 17.61
N GLU A 28 -2.49 -1.01 17.88
CA GLU A 28 -2.50 0.21 17.07
C GLU A 28 -1.91 -0.04 15.68
N ALA A 29 -0.79 -0.78 15.59
CA ALA A 29 -0.13 -1.08 14.32
C ALA A 29 -1.03 -1.86 13.35
N ARG A 30 -1.85 -2.79 13.87
CA ARG A 30 -2.84 -3.56 13.10
C ARG A 30 -4.10 -2.78 12.74
N ARG A 31 -4.31 -1.59 13.28
CA ARG A 31 -5.56 -0.85 13.10
C ARG A 31 -5.65 -0.33 11.65
N PRO A 32 -6.71 -0.68 10.89
CA PRO A 32 -6.93 -0.11 9.57
C PRO A 32 -7.26 1.38 9.68
N LYS A 33 -6.96 2.13 8.62
CA LYS A 33 -7.53 3.46 8.43
C LYS A 33 -8.69 3.38 7.45
N ILE A 34 -9.88 3.79 7.88
CA ILE A 34 -11.05 3.92 7.01
C ILE A 34 -11.28 5.40 6.72
N ILE A 35 -11.45 5.73 5.45
CA ILE A 35 -11.75 7.08 4.98
C ILE A 35 -13.07 7.03 4.22
N GLU A 36 -13.98 7.94 4.55
CA GLU A 36 -15.23 8.13 3.80
C GLU A 36 -15.12 9.31 2.85
N VAL A 37 -15.37 9.07 1.57
CA VAL A 37 -15.35 10.09 0.52
C VAL A 37 -16.62 9.96 -0.32
N LYS A 38 -17.46 10.99 -0.33
CA LYS A 38 -18.71 11.04 -1.11
C LYS A 38 -19.61 9.81 -0.87
N GLY A 39 -19.74 9.39 0.40
CA GLY A 39 -20.54 8.23 0.81
C GLY A 39 -19.94 6.88 0.45
N LYS A 40 -18.65 6.82 0.09
CA LYS A 40 -17.89 5.59 -0.14
C LYS A 40 -16.80 5.41 0.90
N ARG A 41 -16.73 4.22 1.50
CA ARG A 41 -15.76 3.87 2.54
C ARG A 41 -14.60 3.09 1.93
N ILE A 42 -13.38 3.57 2.19
CA ILE A 42 -12.13 2.96 1.72
C ILE A 42 -11.29 2.61 2.93
N ALA A 43 -11.02 1.32 3.14
CA ALA A 43 -10.08 0.83 4.14
C ALA A 43 -8.66 0.77 3.57
N TYR A 44 -7.71 1.19 4.39
CA TYR A 44 -6.28 1.06 4.16
C TYR A 44 -5.69 0.16 5.24
N LEU A 45 -4.94 -0.84 4.81
CA LEU A 45 -4.11 -1.70 5.66
C LEU A 45 -2.63 -1.53 5.27
N GLY A 46 -1.75 -1.73 6.24
CA GLY A 46 -0.31 -1.64 6.05
C GLY A 46 0.41 -2.78 6.77
N TYR A 47 1.34 -3.42 6.07
CA TYR A 47 2.16 -4.52 6.61
C TYR A 47 3.63 -4.37 6.20
N TYR A 48 4.54 -4.87 7.03
CA TYR A 48 5.98 -4.89 6.79
C TYR A 48 6.51 -6.32 6.75
N ASP A 49 7.37 -6.61 5.78
CA ASP A 49 8.04 -7.91 5.61
C ASP A 49 9.24 -8.11 6.55
N ALA A 50 9.03 -7.96 7.85
CA ALA A 50 9.96 -8.44 8.86
C ALA A 50 9.31 -8.46 10.24
N GLU A 51 9.88 -9.29 11.10
CA GLU A 51 9.66 -9.24 12.56
C GLU A 51 10.52 -8.18 13.25
N LEU A 52 11.55 -7.70 12.55
CA LEU A 52 12.46 -6.69 13.07
C LEU A 52 11.67 -5.40 13.30
N ARG A 53 11.65 -4.94 14.57
CA ARG A 53 10.84 -3.81 15.04
C ARG A 53 9.32 -4.01 14.94
N ALA A 54 8.84 -5.25 14.95
CA ALA A 54 7.40 -5.52 15.09
C ALA A 54 6.84 -4.94 16.38
N ALA A 55 5.68 -4.31 16.29
CA ALA A 55 4.96 -3.83 17.46
C ALA A 55 4.61 -5.02 18.36
N LYS A 56 4.69 -4.82 19.66
CA LYS A 56 4.31 -5.81 20.68
C LYS A 56 3.45 -5.11 21.73
N ASP A 57 2.92 -5.86 22.69
CA ASP A 57 2.19 -5.27 23.80
C ASP A 57 3.12 -4.33 24.58
N GLY A 58 2.74 -3.05 24.64
CA GLY A 58 3.54 -1.99 25.27
C GLY A 58 4.83 -1.61 24.55
N ARG A 59 5.03 -2.04 23.29
CA ARG A 59 6.23 -1.71 22.49
C ARG A 59 5.84 -1.19 21.11
N ALA A 60 6.29 0.01 20.79
CA ALA A 60 6.04 0.63 19.50
C ALA A 60 6.73 -0.16 18.37
N GLY A 61 6.08 -0.21 17.22
CA GLY A 61 6.64 -0.91 16.06
C GLY A 61 5.73 -0.97 14.86
N ILE A 62 6.14 -1.77 13.88
CA ILE A 62 5.41 -2.01 12.64
C ILE A 62 4.45 -3.19 12.77
N ASN A 63 3.50 -3.29 11.85
CA ASN A 63 2.61 -4.43 11.70
C ASN A 63 3.27 -5.51 10.83
N PRO A 64 3.80 -6.61 11.39
CA PRO A 64 4.45 -7.65 10.60
C PRO A 64 3.44 -8.37 9.72
N ARG A 65 3.86 -8.80 8.52
CA ARG A 65 3.00 -9.62 7.66
C ARG A 65 2.85 -11.03 8.23
N HIS A 66 1.65 -11.37 8.69
CA HIS A 66 1.28 -12.77 8.92
C HIS A 66 0.03 -13.07 8.11
N ASN A 67 0.10 -14.08 7.25
CA ASN A 67 -0.96 -14.38 6.27
C ASN A 67 -2.31 -14.63 6.94
N ASP A 68 -2.32 -15.26 8.11
CA ASP A 68 -3.51 -15.49 8.91
C ASP A 68 -4.13 -14.20 9.47
N ARG A 69 -3.29 -13.28 9.97
CA ARG A 69 -3.73 -11.95 10.42
C ARG A 69 -4.26 -11.13 9.25
N ILE A 70 -3.58 -11.14 8.12
CA ILE A 70 -4.01 -10.46 6.89
C ILE A 70 -5.41 -10.97 6.48
N ALA A 71 -5.59 -12.29 6.41
CA ALA A 71 -6.87 -12.89 6.04
C ALA A 71 -7.99 -12.49 7.02
N ALA A 72 -7.71 -12.55 8.33
CA ALA A 72 -8.66 -12.16 9.37
C ALA A 72 -9.04 -10.68 9.31
N ASP A 73 -8.04 -9.79 9.15
CA ASP A 73 -8.25 -8.34 9.08
C ASP A 73 -9.13 -7.97 7.88
N ILE A 74 -8.86 -8.57 6.70
CA ILE A 74 -9.64 -8.34 5.48
C ILE A 74 -11.06 -8.90 5.63
N ALA A 75 -11.20 -10.13 6.15
CA ALA A 75 -12.51 -10.78 6.30
C ALA A 75 -13.46 -9.95 7.16
N VAL A 76 -12.97 -9.38 8.26
CA VAL A 76 -13.81 -8.56 9.13
C VAL A 76 -14.16 -7.21 8.48
N LEU A 77 -13.27 -6.64 7.67
CA LEU A 77 -13.52 -5.37 6.99
C LEU A 77 -14.45 -5.48 5.78
N ARG A 78 -14.48 -6.64 5.10
CA ARG A 78 -15.05 -6.76 3.76
C ARG A 78 -16.49 -6.26 3.63
N ASP A 79 -17.35 -6.64 4.55
CA ASP A 79 -18.77 -6.23 4.54
C ASP A 79 -19.00 -4.82 5.10
N GLN A 80 -17.94 -4.18 5.61
CA GLN A 80 -17.98 -2.87 6.24
C GLN A 80 -17.39 -1.76 5.35
N VAL A 81 -16.87 -2.05 4.17
CA VAL A 81 -16.31 -1.03 3.28
C VAL A 81 -16.59 -1.32 1.82
N ASP A 82 -16.59 -0.27 1.00
CA ASP A 82 -16.70 -0.42 -0.45
C ASP A 82 -15.36 -0.90 -1.04
N TRP A 83 -14.24 -0.47 -0.46
CA TRP A 83 -12.90 -0.68 -1.01
C TRP A 83 -11.88 -1.05 0.06
N ILE A 84 -11.04 -2.04 -0.19
CA ILE A 84 -9.90 -2.43 0.64
C ILE A 84 -8.61 -2.28 -0.16
N VAL A 85 -7.74 -1.39 0.32
CA VAL A 85 -6.39 -1.16 -0.21
C VAL A 85 -5.38 -1.73 0.79
N VAL A 86 -4.53 -2.64 0.33
CA VAL A 86 -3.48 -3.23 1.18
C VAL A 86 -2.12 -2.75 0.71
N ASN A 87 -1.34 -2.19 1.63
CA ASN A 87 -0.01 -1.68 1.38
C ASN A 87 1.01 -2.59 2.04
N TYR A 88 2.09 -2.88 1.32
CA TYR A 88 3.20 -3.68 1.83
C TYR A 88 4.52 -2.95 1.67
N HIS A 89 5.38 -3.10 2.67
CA HIS A 89 6.79 -2.75 2.58
C HIS A 89 7.60 -4.06 2.53
N TRP A 90 8.14 -4.43 1.36
CA TRP A 90 8.55 -5.81 1.08
C TRP A 90 9.62 -5.97 -0.01
N GLY A 91 10.14 -7.18 -0.18
CA GLY A 91 11.00 -7.51 -1.31
C GLY A 91 12.45 -7.13 -1.09
N VAL A 92 13.21 -7.13 -2.18
CA VAL A 92 14.66 -6.93 -2.16
C VAL A 92 14.98 -5.56 -2.76
N GLU A 93 15.83 -4.78 -2.07
CA GLU A 93 16.29 -3.49 -2.58
C GLU A 93 16.93 -3.63 -3.96
N LEU A 94 16.57 -2.71 -4.86
CA LEU A 94 17.08 -2.59 -6.23
C LEU A 94 16.78 -3.79 -7.15
N SER A 95 15.92 -4.73 -6.73
CA SER A 95 15.46 -5.80 -7.62
C SER A 95 14.37 -5.30 -8.56
N ASP A 96 14.59 -5.42 -9.87
CA ASP A 96 13.62 -5.04 -10.92
C ASP A 96 12.38 -5.95 -10.96
N TYR A 97 12.49 -7.17 -10.43
CA TYR A 97 11.40 -8.14 -10.41
C TYR A 97 11.03 -8.54 -8.98
N PRO A 98 9.74 -8.69 -8.67
CA PRO A 98 9.31 -9.22 -7.39
C PRO A 98 9.72 -10.70 -7.27
N GLY A 99 10.08 -11.13 -6.07
CA GLY A 99 10.28 -12.55 -5.80
C GLY A 99 8.95 -13.31 -5.83
N ASP A 100 9.00 -14.62 -6.08
CA ASP A 100 7.81 -15.49 -6.16
C ASP A 100 6.92 -15.35 -4.92
N TRP A 101 7.52 -15.27 -3.73
CA TRP A 101 6.78 -15.11 -2.48
C TRP A 101 6.03 -13.75 -2.39
N GLN A 102 6.53 -12.68 -3.03
CA GLN A 102 5.81 -11.40 -3.11
C GLN A 102 4.58 -11.55 -4.00
N ILE A 103 4.72 -12.28 -5.11
CA ILE A 103 3.64 -12.59 -6.04
C ILE A 103 2.56 -13.41 -5.33
N ASP A 104 2.95 -14.49 -4.66
CA ASP A 104 2.05 -15.35 -3.91
C ASP A 104 1.32 -14.60 -2.80
N LEU A 105 2.03 -13.76 -2.04
CA LEU A 105 1.44 -12.94 -0.99
C LEU A 105 0.43 -11.92 -1.55
N ALA A 106 0.78 -11.23 -2.63
CA ALA A 106 -0.11 -10.24 -3.24
C ALA A 106 -1.39 -10.89 -3.77
N ARG A 107 -1.26 -12.02 -4.48
CA ARG A 107 -2.39 -12.80 -5.00
C ARG A 107 -3.23 -13.40 -3.87
N PHE A 108 -2.60 -13.94 -2.83
CA PHE A 108 -3.28 -14.37 -1.60
C PHE A 108 -4.12 -13.25 -0.99
N THR A 109 -3.58 -12.02 -0.96
CA THR A 109 -4.27 -10.86 -0.39
C THR A 109 -5.53 -10.49 -1.19
N ILE A 110 -5.44 -10.53 -2.52
CA ILE A 110 -6.61 -10.40 -3.41
C ILE A 110 -7.62 -11.54 -3.17
N ASP A 111 -7.14 -12.78 -3.03
CA ASP A 111 -7.98 -13.96 -2.74
C ASP A 111 -8.68 -13.90 -1.38
N ARG A 112 -8.25 -13.02 -0.48
CA ARG A 112 -8.93 -12.74 0.80
C ARG A 112 -9.93 -11.59 0.72
N GLY A 113 -10.02 -10.88 -0.40
CA GLY A 113 -11.03 -9.85 -0.65
C GLY A 113 -10.50 -8.42 -0.70
N ALA A 114 -9.17 -8.22 -0.79
CA ALA A 114 -8.61 -6.92 -1.11
C ALA A 114 -8.94 -6.50 -2.55
N ASP A 115 -9.15 -5.21 -2.77
CA ASP A 115 -9.48 -4.66 -4.09
C ASP A 115 -8.25 -4.11 -4.84
N LEU A 116 -7.19 -3.81 -4.11
CA LEU A 116 -5.93 -3.25 -4.63
C LEU A 116 -4.78 -3.59 -3.66
N VAL A 117 -3.66 -4.04 -4.23
CA VAL A 117 -2.41 -4.25 -3.49
C VAL A 117 -1.33 -3.30 -4.03
N VAL A 118 -0.64 -2.61 -3.12
CA VAL A 118 0.45 -1.68 -3.45
C VAL A 118 1.69 -2.02 -2.63
N GLY A 119 2.80 -2.26 -3.33
CA GLY A 119 4.09 -2.55 -2.74
C GLY A 119 5.03 -1.35 -2.73
N HIS A 120 5.89 -1.34 -1.73
CA HIS A 120 6.95 -0.37 -1.46
C HIS A 120 8.19 -1.13 -0.95
N HIS A 121 9.34 -0.44 -0.85
CA HIS A 121 10.66 -0.91 -0.37
C HIS A 121 11.74 -1.13 -1.44
N PRO A 122 11.50 -1.74 -2.63
CA PRO A 122 12.57 -2.03 -3.58
C PRO A 122 13.35 -0.81 -4.10
N LYS A 123 12.87 0.42 -3.87
CA LYS A 123 13.45 1.71 -4.31
C LYS A 123 13.43 1.94 -5.83
N VAL A 124 13.23 0.88 -6.61
CA VAL A 124 13.06 0.90 -8.07
C VAL A 124 11.63 0.54 -8.48
N LEU A 125 11.28 0.85 -9.72
CA LEU A 125 10.03 0.39 -10.34
C LEU A 125 10.04 -1.14 -10.44
N GLN A 126 8.91 -1.76 -10.13
CA GLN A 126 8.65 -3.16 -10.47
C GLN A 126 7.40 -3.24 -11.35
N GLY A 127 7.17 -4.40 -11.95
CA GLY A 127 5.98 -4.66 -12.76
C GLY A 127 4.68 -4.55 -11.95
N ALA A 128 3.57 -4.59 -12.69
CA ALA A 128 2.22 -4.56 -12.14
C ALA A 128 1.31 -5.49 -12.93
N GLU A 129 0.39 -6.18 -12.25
CA GLU A 129 -0.50 -7.17 -12.85
C GLU A 129 -1.96 -6.97 -12.48
N ILE A 130 -2.83 -7.61 -13.26
CA ILE A 130 -4.23 -7.80 -12.96
C ILE A 130 -4.40 -9.26 -12.53
N TYR A 131 -4.80 -9.49 -11.29
CA TYR A 131 -5.10 -10.81 -10.77
C TYR A 131 -6.57 -10.87 -10.36
N LYS A 132 -7.35 -11.79 -10.94
CA LYS A 132 -8.80 -11.91 -10.72
C LYS A 132 -9.57 -10.58 -10.85
N GLY A 133 -9.19 -9.78 -11.85
CA GLY A 133 -9.80 -8.47 -12.11
C GLY A 133 -9.37 -7.37 -11.15
N ARG A 134 -8.40 -7.63 -10.25
CA ARG A 134 -7.88 -6.65 -9.27
C ARG A 134 -6.43 -6.28 -9.58
N PRO A 135 -6.05 -4.99 -9.46
CA PRO A 135 -4.69 -4.55 -9.71
C PRO A 135 -3.75 -4.87 -8.53
N ILE A 136 -2.54 -5.29 -8.87
CA ILE A 136 -1.41 -5.45 -7.96
C ILE A 136 -0.24 -4.64 -8.53
N ILE A 137 0.33 -3.74 -7.72
CA ILE A 137 1.49 -2.94 -8.07
C ILE A 137 2.62 -3.34 -7.13
N TYR A 138 3.70 -3.95 -7.64
CA TYR A 138 4.73 -4.54 -6.77
C TYR A 138 5.72 -3.52 -6.19
N SER A 139 6.04 -2.46 -6.93
CA SER A 139 6.82 -1.31 -6.44
C SER A 139 6.63 -0.12 -7.35
N LEU A 140 6.49 1.07 -6.75
CA LEU A 140 6.41 2.35 -7.46
C LEU A 140 7.77 3.06 -7.58
N GLY A 141 8.80 2.56 -6.90
CA GLY A 141 10.08 3.26 -6.75
C GLY A 141 10.04 4.35 -5.68
N ASN A 142 11.13 5.10 -5.56
CA ASN A 142 11.22 6.21 -4.60
C ASN A 142 10.50 7.47 -5.11
N PHE A 143 9.83 8.21 -4.21
CA PHE A 143 9.09 9.42 -4.57
C PHE A 143 9.85 10.72 -4.24
N VAL A 144 10.37 10.87 -3.02
CA VAL A 144 11.14 12.07 -2.57
C VAL A 144 12.51 11.70 -1.98
N PHE A 145 12.69 10.46 -1.54
CA PHE A 145 13.94 9.99 -0.94
C PHE A 145 14.89 9.44 -2.01
N GLY A 146 16.08 10.03 -2.16
CA GLY A 146 17.12 9.54 -3.07
C GLY A 146 18.47 10.10 -2.66
N GLY A 147 19.49 9.25 -2.49
CA GLY A 147 20.79 9.68 -1.97
C GLY A 147 21.97 8.85 -2.44
N ASN A 148 21.79 7.96 -3.42
CA ASN A 148 22.89 7.19 -4.01
C ASN A 148 22.83 7.31 -5.54
N SER A 149 23.90 7.86 -6.13
CA SER A 149 24.37 7.69 -7.51
C SER A 149 23.36 7.47 -8.64
N ALA A 150 22.48 8.44 -8.92
CA ALA A 150 22.03 8.78 -10.29
C ALA A 150 21.22 10.08 -10.18
N SER A 151 21.59 11.12 -10.92
CA SER A 151 21.01 12.45 -10.81
C SER A 151 19.59 12.59 -11.36
N ASP A 152 19.01 11.52 -11.94
CA ASP A 152 17.62 11.48 -12.44
C ASP A 152 17.05 10.07 -12.26
N TYR A 153 16.21 9.86 -11.23
CA TYR A 153 15.55 8.56 -11.01
C TYR A 153 14.15 8.56 -11.63
N GLU A 154 13.83 7.48 -12.35
CA GLU A 154 12.47 7.17 -12.84
C GLU A 154 11.64 6.53 -11.73
N THR A 155 10.42 7.01 -11.55
CA THR A 155 9.45 6.52 -10.57
C THR A 155 8.03 6.70 -11.10
N ALA A 156 7.03 6.27 -10.36
CA ALA A 156 5.65 6.44 -10.74
C ALA A 156 4.76 6.81 -9.55
N VAL A 157 3.75 7.63 -9.81
CA VAL A 157 2.63 7.84 -8.88
C VAL A 157 1.44 7.02 -9.36
N LEU A 158 0.91 6.19 -8.46
CA LEU A 158 -0.34 5.47 -8.71
C LEU A 158 -1.53 6.41 -8.46
N ARG A 159 -2.27 6.74 -9.52
CA ARG A 159 -3.56 7.42 -9.44
C ARG A 159 -4.68 6.41 -9.62
N VAL A 160 -5.51 6.28 -8.59
CA VAL A 160 -6.72 5.44 -8.61
C VAL A 160 -7.94 6.33 -8.54
N SER A 161 -8.85 6.18 -9.51
CA SER A 161 -10.15 6.86 -9.49
C SER A 161 -11.27 5.84 -9.37
N LEU A 162 -12.13 6.01 -8.37
CA LEU A 162 -13.22 5.09 -8.05
C LEU A 162 -14.56 5.71 -8.43
N LYS A 163 -15.38 4.96 -9.16
CA LYS A 163 -16.75 5.37 -9.51
C LYS A 163 -17.66 4.14 -9.55
N GLN A 164 -18.67 4.10 -8.68
CA GLN A 164 -19.56 2.95 -8.53
C GLN A 164 -18.74 1.67 -8.26
N ASN A 165 -18.81 0.67 -9.15
CA ASN A 165 -18.01 -0.56 -9.12
C ASN A 165 -16.83 -0.53 -10.10
N LYS A 166 -16.47 0.65 -10.62
CA LYS A 166 -15.36 0.80 -11.57
C LYS A 166 -14.15 1.42 -10.89
N MET A 167 -12.98 0.86 -11.18
CA MET A 167 -11.69 1.37 -10.75
C MET A 167 -10.85 1.74 -11.98
N ARG A 168 -10.52 3.02 -12.11
CA ARG A 168 -9.52 3.47 -13.09
C ARG A 168 -8.16 3.51 -12.41
N VAL A 169 -7.19 2.83 -13.01
CA VAL A 169 -5.82 2.70 -12.53
C VAL A 169 -4.89 3.39 -13.52
N GLU A 170 -4.10 4.34 -13.04
CA GLU A 170 -3.17 5.11 -13.86
C GLU A 170 -1.83 5.21 -13.15
N LEU A 171 -0.76 4.81 -13.84
CA LEU A 171 0.61 5.07 -13.45
C LEU A 171 1.03 6.38 -14.12
N LEU A 172 1.29 7.39 -13.30
CA LEU A 172 1.78 8.69 -13.73
C LEU A 172 3.31 8.66 -13.67
N PRO A 173 4.02 8.74 -14.81
CA PRO A 173 5.48 8.78 -14.84
C PRO A 173 6.02 9.97 -14.09
N VAL A 174 7.02 9.75 -13.25
CA VAL A 174 7.67 10.80 -12.48
C VAL A 174 9.18 10.68 -12.65
N VAL A 175 9.83 11.82 -12.78
CA VAL A 175 11.29 11.94 -12.65
C VAL A 175 11.57 12.70 -11.37
N VAL A 176 12.53 12.22 -10.59
CA VAL A 176 13.04 12.91 -9.41
C VAL A 176 14.41 13.47 -9.74
N THR A 177 14.49 14.79 -9.81
CA THR A 177 15.73 15.56 -9.98
C THR A 177 15.87 16.49 -8.78
N ASP A 178 17.05 16.54 -8.16
CA ASP A 178 17.30 17.37 -6.96
C ASP A 178 16.24 17.23 -5.86
N TYR A 179 15.83 15.99 -5.56
CA TYR A 179 14.81 15.66 -4.56
C TYR A 179 13.41 16.23 -4.85
N GLN A 180 13.16 16.66 -6.08
CA GLN A 180 11.88 17.21 -6.52
C GLN A 180 11.20 16.28 -7.52
N PRO A 181 10.12 15.58 -7.13
CA PRO A 181 9.35 14.76 -8.07
C PRO A 181 8.56 15.64 -9.04
N GLN A 182 8.69 15.35 -10.32
CA GLN A 182 7.90 15.99 -11.38
C GLN A 182 7.21 14.93 -12.22
N VAL A 183 5.89 15.06 -12.38
CA VAL A 183 5.15 14.24 -13.35
C VAL A 183 5.56 14.65 -14.75
N VAL A 184 6.05 13.70 -15.54
CA VAL A 184 6.57 13.94 -16.89
C VAL A 184 5.65 13.34 -17.95
N GLY A 185 5.55 14.03 -19.09
CA GLY A 185 4.85 13.56 -20.29
C GLY A 185 5.81 13.39 -21.47
N GLY A 186 5.26 13.33 -22.68
CA GLY A 186 6.03 13.21 -23.92
C GLY A 186 6.88 11.93 -23.98
N GLU A 187 7.99 11.99 -24.68
CA GLU A 187 8.89 10.85 -24.90
C GLU A 187 9.38 10.22 -23.59
N LYS A 188 9.76 11.05 -22.60
CA LYS A 188 10.25 10.56 -21.31
C LYS A 188 9.17 9.84 -20.51
N GLY A 189 7.95 10.39 -20.48
CA GLY A 189 6.82 9.72 -19.84
C GLY A 189 6.50 8.38 -20.50
N GLU A 190 6.51 8.33 -21.84
CA GLU A 190 6.30 7.07 -22.57
C GLU A 190 7.42 6.05 -22.35
N GLU A 191 8.67 6.49 -22.21
CA GLU A 191 9.80 5.62 -21.87
C GLU A 191 9.57 4.91 -20.54
N ILE A 192 9.21 5.65 -19.49
CA ILE A 192 8.92 5.11 -18.16
C ILE A 192 7.72 4.14 -18.22
N LEU A 193 6.67 4.46 -18.97
CA LEU A 193 5.52 3.55 -19.13
C LEU A 193 5.90 2.28 -19.90
N ARG A 194 6.76 2.37 -20.93
CA ARG A 194 7.31 1.20 -21.63
C ARG A 194 8.19 0.37 -20.71
N HIS A 195 8.96 1.02 -19.84
CA HIS A 195 9.76 0.36 -18.82
C HIS A 195 8.87 -0.47 -17.90
N ILE A 196 7.87 0.14 -17.26
CA ILE A 196 6.94 -0.59 -16.40
C ILE A 196 6.23 -1.71 -17.18
N GLY A 197 5.78 -1.43 -18.41
CA GLY A 197 5.15 -2.43 -19.26
C GLY A 197 6.04 -3.63 -19.63
N ARG A 198 7.36 -3.45 -19.66
CA ARG A 198 8.34 -4.53 -19.84
C ARG A 198 8.52 -5.31 -18.53
N LEU A 199 8.64 -4.64 -17.39
CA LEU A 199 8.72 -5.31 -16.08
C LEU A 199 7.45 -6.13 -15.78
N SER A 200 6.28 -5.63 -16.21
CA SER A 200 5.01 -6.35 -16.07
C SER A 200 4.88 -7.57 -17.00
N SER A 201 5.73 -7.72 -18.02
CA SER A 201 5.56 -8.77 -19.05
C SER A 201 5.71 -10.20 -18.54
N ILE A 202 6.21 -10.37 -17.32
CA ILE A 202 6.30 -11.68 -16.65
C ILE A 202 4.93 -12.20 -16.16
N PHE A 203 3.91 -11.34 -16.11
CA PHE A 203 2.58 -11.70 -15.61
C PHE A 203 1.63 -12.09 -16.73
N GLU A 204 0.66 -12.95 -16.42
CA GLU A 204 -0.37 -13.37 -17.38
C GLU A 204 -1.22 -12.20 -17.88
N GLN A 205 -1.56 -11.26 -16.99
CA GLN A 205 -2.30 -10.05 -17.32
C GLN A 205 -1.52 -8.81 -16.86
N PRO A 206 -0.57 -8.32 -17.67
CA PRO A 206 0.20 -7.13 -17.32
C PRO A 206 -0.67 -5.87 -17.34
N ILE A 207 -0.51 -4.98 -16.35
CA ILE A 207 -1.15 -3.66 -16.40
C ILE A 207 -0.53 -2.83 -17.54
N ARG A 208 -1.40 -2.26 -18.39
CA ARG A 208 -1.08 -1.23 -19.37
C ARG A 208 -1.81 0.05 -18.98
N SER A 209 -1.09 1.03 -18.45
CA SER A 209 -1.66 2.30 -17.97
C SER A 209 -2.03 3.23 -19.15
N PRO A 210 -3.18 3.93 -19.11
CA PRO A 210 -4.24 3.83 -18.11
C PRO A 210 -5.17 2.63 -18.36
N LEU A 211 -5.75 2.08 -17.29
CA LEU A 211 -6.68 0.94 -17.34
C LEU A 211 -7.98 1.27 -16.59
N VAL A 212 -9.11 0.75 -17.06
CA VAL A 212 -10.38 0.77 -16.33
C VAL A 212 -10.83 -0.66 -16.08
N LEU A 213 -11.04 -0.99 -14.81
CA LEU A 213 -11.53 -2.27 -14.34
C LEU A 213 -12.98 -2.13 -13.93
N GLU A 214 -13.83 -3.04 -14.41
CA GLU A 214 -15.17 -3.23 -13.87
C GLU A 214 -15.12 -4.36 -12.87
N LEU A 215 -15.55 -4.08 -11.66
CA LEU A 215 -15.39 -4.99 -10.53
C LEU A 215 -16.75 -5.59 -10.24
N ASP A 216 -16.91 -6.84 -10.66
CA ASP A 216 -18.07 -7.62 -10.31
C ASP A 216 -17.96 -8.06 -8.86
N ASN A 217 -18.88 -7.58 -8.03
CA ASN A 217 -19.00 -8.03 -6.63
C ASN A 217 -19.49 -9.47 -6.51
N SER A 218 -19.79 -10.16 -7.62
CA SER A 218 -20.26 -11.56 -7.63
C SER A 218 -19.16 -12.57 -7.31
N THR A 219 -17.88 -12.23 -7.50
CA THR A 219 -16.75 -13.12 -7.17
C THR A 219 -16.29 -13.00 -5.72
N ALA A 220 -16.78 -12.00 -4.97
CA ALA A 220 -16.53 -11.87 -3.53
C ALA A 220 -17.33 -12.88 -2.68
N ASN A 221 -18.29 -13.60 -3.28
CA ASN A 221 -19.20 -14.55 -2.63
C ASN A 221 -18.87 -16.03 -2.92
N GLN A 222 -17.59 -16.39 -2.99
CA GLN A 222 -17.17 -17.80 -3.02
C GLN A 222 -16.49 -18.15 -1.68
N PRO A 223 -17.20 -18.79 -0.73
CA PRO A 223 -16.55 -19.52 0.36
C PRO A 223 -15.99 -20.81 -0.25
N GLY A 224 -14.73 -20.76 -0.67
CA GLY A 224 -14.05 -21.92 -1.23
C GLY A 224 -12.55 -21.70 -1.16
N LEU A 225 -11.95 -22.09 -0.03
CA LEU A 225 -10.50 -22.29 0.08
C LEU A 225 -10.08 -23.40 -0.89
N PRO A 226 -9.17 -23.16 -1.85
CA PRO A 226 -8.42 -24.24 -2.44
C PRO A 226 -7.44 -24.76 -1.38
N ASN A 227 -7.55 -26.04 -1.03
CA ASN A 227 -6.51 -26.76 -0.28
C ASN A 227 -5.24 -26.80 -1.13
N PHE A 228 -4.11 -26.38 -0.56
CA PHE A 228 -2.78 -26.61 -1.11
C PHE A 228 -1.94 -27.43 -0.13
N PRO A 229 -1.01 -28.25 -0.64
CA PRO A 229 -0.44 -29.38 0.07
C PRO A 229 0.49 -28.97 1.22
N ASP A 230 0.33 -29.64 2.35
CA ASP A 230 1.24 -29.60 3.50
C ASP A 230 2.58 -30.24 3.14
N ASN A 231 3.48 -29.53 2.45
CA ASN A 231 4.90 -29.85 2.54
C ASN A 231 5.81 -28.67 2.12
N VAL A 232 6.19 -27.84 3.09
CA VAL A 232 7.55 -27.30 3.14
C VAL A 232 8.01 -27.46 4.58
N SER A 233 8.54 -28.63 4.90
CA SER A 233 9.17 -28.92 6.19
C SER A 233 10.37 -27.99 6.42
N GLU A 234 10.48 -27.53 7.65
CA GLU A 234 11.66 -26.91 8.25
C GLU A 234 12.93 -27.70 7.89
N THR A 235 13.84 -27.09 7.12
CA THR A 235 15.29 -27.22 7.28
C THR A 235 15.93 -26.11 6.45
N ILE A 236 16.26 -24.96 7.06
CA ILE A 236 17.56 -24.25 7.04
C ILE A 236 17.39 -23.12 8.08
N LEU A 237 17.50 -23.45 9.37
CA LEU A 237 17.94 -22.48 10.38
C LEU A 237 19.45 -22.62 10.47
N GLY A 238 20.13 -21.68 9.83
CA GLY A 238 21.58 -21.57 9.82
C GLY A 238 21.94 -20.22 9.22
N VAL A 239 21.51 -19.13 9.87
CA VAL A 239 22.04 -17.80 9.60
C VAL A 239 22.81 -17.39 10.86
N ASP A 240 24.09 -17.73 10.87
CA ASP A 240 25.07 -17.06 11.72
C ASP A 240 25.12 -15.58 11.31
N ASN A 241 24.96 -14.72 12.31
CA ASN A 241 25.20 -13.29 12.20
C ASN A 241 26.71 -13.06 12.05
N ASP A 242 27.17 -12.70 10.85
CA ASP A 242 28.35 -11.83 10.72
C ASP A 242 28.42 -11.23 9.31
N TYR A 243 28.28 -9.90 9.23
CA TYR A 243 28.63 -9.14 8.03
C TYR A 243 29.91 -8.35 8.34
N ASP A 244 31.06 -8.92 8.01
CA ASP A 244 32.30 -8.16 7.87
C ASP A 244 33.02 -8.53 6.55
N ARG A 245 33.12 -7.52 5.67
CA ARG A 245 33.97 -7.26 4.47
C ARG A 245 34.44 -8.41 3.54
N PRO A 246 34.43 -8.21 2.20
CA PRO A 246 35.05 -9.14 1.27
C PRO A 246 36.55 -8.89 1.08
N GLN A 247 37.35 -9.95 1.15
CA GLN A 247 38.63 -10.04 0.44
C GLN A 247 38.59 -11.21 -0.55
N ASN A 248 39.13 -10.92 -1.74
CA ASN A 248 39.36 -11.77 -2.92
C ASN A 248 39.64 -13.26 -2.66
N LEU A 249 39.21 -14.12 -3.60
CA LEU A 249 39.99 -15.11 -4.41
C LEU A 249 39.03 -16.22 -4.99
N PRO A 250 39.45 -17.10 -5.94
CA PRO A 250 39.10 -17.00 -7.36
C PRO A 250 38.24 -18.17 -7.90
N VAL A 251 37.84 -18.02 -9.16
CA VAL A 251 37.05 -18.93 -10.01
C VAL A 251 37.68 -20.33 -10.17
N SER A 252 36.85 -21.38 -10.16
CA SER A 252 37.14 -22.65 -10.86
C SER A 252 35.86 -23.36 -11.30
N ASN A 253 35.80 -23.68 -12.59
CA ASN A 253 34.75 -24.47 -13.25
C ASN A 253 34.91 -25.96 -12.94
N THR A 254 33.81 -26.69 -12.76
CA THR A 254 33.76 -28.10 -13.17
C THR A 254 32.33 -28.54 -13.47
N VAL A 255 32.17 -29.11 -14.67
CA VAL A 255 30.98 -29.76 -15.23
C VAL A 255 30.97 -31.23 -14.80
N ILE A 256 29.81 -31.79 -14.41
CA ILE A 256 29.56 -33.24 -14.47
C ILE A 256 28.09 -33.49 -14.86
N GLU A 257 27.89 -34.28 -15.92
CA GLU A 257 26.63 -34.80 -16.47
C GLU A 257 26.21 -36.15 -15.84
N SER A 258 24.94 -36.52 -16.12
CA SER A 258 24.40 -37.90 -16.26
C SER A 258 23.95 -38.58 -14.95
N GLU A 259 22.89 -39.40 -14.84
CA GLU A 259 22.14 -40.30 -15.74
C GLU A 259 20.69 -40.51 -15.24
N ALA A 260 19.80 -40.96 -16.13
CA ALA A 260 18.43 -41.40 -15.85
C ALA A 260 18.35 -42.92 -15.63
N SER A 261 17.44 -43.40 -14.78
CA SER A 261 16.85 -44.75 -14.91
C SER A 261 15.50 -44.89 -14.17
N ASN A 262 14.56 -45.57 -14.85
CA ASN A 262 13.21 -45.96 -14.43
C ASN A 262 13.21 -46.96 -13.27
N LEU A 263 12.11 -47.02 -12.50
CA LEU A 263 11.53 -48.27 -11.96
C LEU A 263 10.06 -48.06 -11.52
N GLU A 264 9.16 -48.85 -12.11
CA GLU A 264 7.76 -49.04 -11.68
C GLU A 264 7.68 -49.92 -10.42
N GLY A 265 6.64 -49.72 -9.60
CA GLY A 265 6.28 -50.62 -8.51
C GLY A 265 5.10 -50.14 -7.67
N GLU A 266 3.91 -50.71 -7.91
CA GLU A 266 2.74 -50.61 -7.05
C GLU A 266 3.09 -51.00 -5.60
N LYS A 267 2.80 -50.13 -4.63
CA LYS A 267 2.76 -50.47 -3.21
C LYS A 267 1.52 -49.90 -2.54
N ALA A 268 0.90 -50.77 -1.75
CA ALA A 268 -0.39 -50.63 -1.08
C ALA A 268 -0.57 -49.33 -0.28
N ILE A 269 -1.81 -48.83 -0.32
CA ILE A 269 -2.31 -47.67 0.42
C ILE A 269 -2.24 -47.96 1.94
N PRO A 270 -1.55 -47.13 2.75
CA PRO A 270 -1.61 -47.25 4.21
C PRO A 270 -3.01 -46.88 4.73
N PRO A 271 -3.49 -47.46 5.84
CA PRO A 271 -4.81 -47.15 6.37
C PRO A 271 -4.92 -45.66 6.73
N LEU A 272 -6.07 -45.05 6.39
CA LEU A 272 -6.42 -43.67 6.70
C LEU A 272 -6.06 -43.34 8.16
N LEU A 273 -5.13 -42.40 8.36
CA LEU A 273 -5.07 -41.67 9.61
C LEU A 273 -6.39 -40.91 9.75
N LYS A 274 -7.12 -41.17 10.84
CA LYS A 274 -8.17 -40.28 11.29
C LYS A 274 -7.52 -38.97 11.67
N THR A 275 -7.61 -37.99 10.79
CA THR A 275 -7.26 -36.61 11.10
C THR A 275 -8.46 -35.99 11.81
N GLU A 276 -8.27 -35.62 13.08
CA GLU A 276 -9.15 -34.67 13.75
C GLU A 276 -9.13 -33.35 12.96
N PRO A 277 -10.27 -32.66 12.80
CA PRO A 277 -10.34 -31.43 12.02
C PRO A 277 -9.42 -30.36 12.61
N SER A 278 -8.52 -29.81 11.79
CA SER A 278 -7.69 -28.68 12.17
C SER A 278 -8.58 -27.47 12.51
N SER A 279 -8.47 -27.00 13.75
CA SER A 279 -9.22 -25.90 14.31
C SER A 279 -8.76 -24.56 13.75
N TRP A 280 -9.30 -24.17 12.59
CA TRP A 280 -9.24 -22.78 12.10
C TRP A 280 -9.88 -21.76 13.07
N ALA A 281 -10.56 -22.25 14.11
CA ALA A 281 -11.28 -21.46 15.11
C ALA A 281 -10.40 -20.82 16.21
N GLU A 282 -9.08 -21.08 16.26
CA GLU A 282 -8.19 -20.57 17.34
C GLU A 282 -7.36 -19.34 16.97
N LYS A 283 -7.54 -18.74 15.79
CA LYS A 283 -6.82 -17.50 15.43
C LYS A 283 -7.64 -16.28 15.78
N ASP A 284 -7.20 -15.56 16.82
CA ASP A 284 -7.88 -14.39 17.37
C ASP A 284 -7.81 -13.18 16.40
N PRO A 285 -8.89 -12.83 15.69
CA PRO A 285 -8.90 -11.67 14.81
C PRO A 285 -8.69 -10.41 15.65
N PHE A 286 -7.88 -9.46 15.18
CA PHE A 286 -7.69 -8.19 15.90
C PHE A 286 -9.02 -7.44 16.04
N ILE A 287 -9.80 -7.47 14.97
CA ILE A 287 -11.16 -6.94 14.96
C ILE A 287 -12.12 -8.09 15.31
N LYS A 288 -12.49 -8.22 16.59
CA LYS A 288 -13.39 -9.28 17.07
C LYS A 288 -14.87 -8.98 16.86
N GLU A 289 -15.22 -7.69 16.86
CA GLU A 289 -16.55 -7.17 16.54
C GLU A 289 -16.40 -6.02 15.54
N PRO A 290 -17.37 -5.81 14.63
CA PRO A 290 -17.43 -4.60 13.83
C PRO A 290 -17.43 -3.37 14.74
N PHE A 291 -16.30 -2.65 14.78
CA PHE A 291 -16.11 -1.48 15.64
C PHE A 291 -16.73 -0.21 15.04
N ILE A 292 -17.20 -0.28 13.80
CA ILE A 292 -17.95 0.81 13.16
C ILE A 292 -19.39 0.75 13.64
N LYS A 293 -19.66 1.38 14.79
CA LYS A 293 -21.03 1.58 15.30
C LYS A 293 -21.60 2.95 14.92
N GLU A 294 -20.76 3.92 14.52
CA GLU A 294 -21.12 5.23 13.94
C GLU A 294 -19.99 5.77 13.02
N PRO A 295 -20.26 6.66 12.04
CA PRO A 295 -19.21 7.22 11.17
C PRO A 295 -18.24 8.12 11.95
N PHE A 296 -16.96 7.72 12.02
CA PHE A 296 -15.91 8.47 12.74
C PHE A 296 -15.23 9.51 11.84
N ILE A 297 -15.97 10.54 11.42
CA ILE A 297 -15.43 11.88 11.07
C ILE A 297 -16.49 12.94 11.42
N GLU A 298 -16.22 13.78 12.43
CA GLU A 298 -16.67 15.17 12.36
C GLU A 298 -15.77 15.88 11.35
N THR A 299 -16.36 16.39 10.26
CA THR A 299 -15.69 17.37 9.41
C THR A 299 -15.31 18.58 10.25
N PRO A 300 -14.14 19.21 10.04
CA PRO A 300 -13.91 20.53 10.59
C PRO A 300 -15.06 21.42 10.11
N THR A 301 -15.82 22.00 11.04
CA THR A 301 -16.73 23.09 10.73
C THR A 301 -15.88 24.19 10.10
N MET A 302 -15.99 24.37 8.78
CA MET A 302 -15.57 25.61 8.14
C MET A 302 -16.51 26.71 8.66
N GLU A 303 -16.21 27.31 9.81
CA GLU A 303 -16.67 28.66 10.11
C GLU A 303 -15.86 29.67 9.29
N ILE A 304 -16.06 29.66 7.96
CA ILE A 304 -15.73 30.80 7.11
C ILE A 304 -16.88 31.02 6.12
N GLN A 305 -18.03 31.43 6.64
CA GLN A 305 -18.95 32.35 5.96
C GLN A 305 -19.64 33.25 6.99
N SER A 306 -18.89 34.19 7.57
CA SER A 306 -19.47 35.44 8.11
C SER A 306 -18.50 36.63 8.19
N LYS A 307 -17.18 36.45 8.08
CA LYS A 307 -16.23 37.59 8.11
C LYS A 307 -15.97 38.29 6.77
N LEU A 308 -16.37 37.70 5.63
CA LEU A 308 -16.21 38.34 4.30
C LEU A 308 -17.36 39.29 3.92
N SER A 309 -18.42 39.37 4.72
CA SER A 309 -19.48 40.39 4.59
C SER A 309 -19.19 41.64 5.43
N GLU A 310 -18.53 41.52 6.59
CA GLU A 310 -18.27 42.69 7.44
C GLU A 310 -17.11 43.56 6.93
N GLU A 311 -16.04 42.99 6.36
CA GLU A 311 -14.96 43.78 5.77
C GLU A 311 -15.37 44.50 4.48
N LYS A 312 -16.23 43.88 3.64
CA LYS A 312 -16.77 44.56 2.44
C LYS A 312 -17.80 45.64 2.77
N ILE A 313 -18.49 45.55 3.90
CA ILE A 313 -19.40 46.60 4.38
C ILE A 313 -18.60 47.75 5.03
N SER A 314 -17.53 47.44 5.77
CA SER A 314 -16.63 48.44 6.36
C SER A 314 -15.92 49.30 5.29
N PHE A 315 -15.42 48.68 4.21
CA PHE A 315 -14.73 49.39 3.13
C PHE A 315 -15.66 50.32 2.32
N LYS A 316 -16.92 49.91 2.08
CA LYS A 316 -17.92 50.78 1.41
C LYS A 316 -18.41 51.93 2.30
N LEU A 317 -18.42 51.76 3.63
CA LEU A 317 -18.80 52.82 4.57
C LEU A 317 -17.70 53.87 4.77
N THR A 318 -16.41 53.49 4.63
CA THR A 318 -15.29 54.44 4.70
C THR A 318 -15.15 55.29 3.42
N GLU A 319 -15.35 54.71 2.23
CA GLU A 319 -15.36 55.50 0.98
C GLU A 319 -16.56 56.45 0.89
N SER A 320 -17.74 56.05 1.37
CA SER A 320 -18.92 56.94 1.40
C SER A 320 -18.75 58.11 2.37
N ARG A 321 -18.01 57.93 3.48
CA ARG A 321 -17.67 59.02 4.41
C ARG A 321 -16.59 59.95 3.87
N ARG A 322 -15.63 59.46 3.07
CA ARG A 322 -14.59 60.29 2.43
C ARG A 322 -15.16 61.17 1.30
N LYS A 323 -16.11 60.65 0.50
CA LYS A 323 -16.84 61.45 -0.51
C LYS A 323 -17.81 62.47 0.10
N LYS A 324 -18.30 62.27 1.32
CA LYS A 324 -19.18 63.25 2.02
C LYS A 324 -18.43 64.35 2.77
N SER A 325 -17.13 64.20 3.08
CA SER A 325 -16.32 65.29 3.61
C SER A 325 -15.77 66.18 2.50
N GLU A 326 -15.35 65.63 1.36
CA GLU A 326 -14.88 66.43 0.21
C GLU A 326 -15.98 67.25 -0.48
N LEU A 327 -17.26 66.88 -0.32
CA LEU A 327 -18.40 67.68 -0.79
C LEU A 327 -18.89 68.74 0.21
N ARG A 328 -18.37 68.77 1.45
CA ARG A 328 -18.67 69.83 2.42
C ARG A 328 -17.63 70.97 2.43
N ASP A 329 -16.41 70.71 1.96
CA ASP A 329 -15.36 71.74 1.88
C ASP A 329 -15.39 72.57 0.58
N VAL A 330 -16.21 72.20 -0.41
CA VAL A 330 -16.41 72.98 -1.65
C VAL A 330 -17.64 73.92 -1.58
N GLN A 331 -18.35 73.97 -0.44
CA GLN A 331 -19.52 74.85 -0.26
C GLN A 331 -19.35 75.89 0.88
N LEU A 332 -18.10 76.12 1.30
CA LEU A 332 -17.70 77.22 2.21
C LEU A 332 -16.61 78.14 1.63
N MET A 333 -16.28 78.00 0.35
CA MET A 333 -15.53 79.00 -0.42
C MET A 333 -16.38 79.45 -1.59
N GLY A 334 -17.07 80.58 -1.40
CA GLY A 334 -17.32 81.50 -2.50
C GLY A 334 -16.02 82.21 -2.87
#